data_AF-A0A2D5I6K2-F1
#
_entry.id   AF-A0A2D5I6K2-F1
#
_cell.length_a   1.000
_cell.length_b   1.000
_cell.length_c   1.000
_cell.angle_alpha   90.00
_cell.angle_beta   90.00
_cell.angle_gamma   90.00
#
_symmetry.space_group_name_H-M   'P 1'
#
loop_
_entity.id
_entity.type
_entity.pdbx_description
1 polymer ?
#
loop_
_entity_poly.entity_id
_entity_poly.type
_entity_poly.pdbx_seq_one_letter_code
_entity_poly.pdbx_strand_id
1 'polypeptide(L)'
;IYPLPEPGLAGLGIHSTQDLAGQLRFGPDTEYVGEIDYRINPAKQAGFAEAIKRYFPSLDSTRLSPAYAGIRPKLSGPGEPPADFCIHRPGSSGLPGLLQLFGIESPGLTASLAIGDYVTDLVREVAV
;
A
#
# COMPACT_ATOMS: atom_id res chain seq x y z
N ILE A 1 9.14 1.09 -13.85
CA ILE A 1 8.27 1.80 -14.83
C ILE A 1 6.89 1.92 -14.20
N TYR A 2 6.36 3.15 -14.10
CA TYR A 2 5.00 3.41 -13.61
C TYR A 2 4.08 3.68 -14.80
N PRO A 3 3.10 2.80 -15.09
CA PRO A 3 2.11 3.10 -16.11
C PRO A 3 1.17 4.22 -15.63
N LEU A 4 0.50 4.89 -16.57
CA LEU A 4 -0.58 5.80 -16.23
C LEU A 4 -1.71 4.98 -15.58
N PRO A 5 -2.26 5.37 -14.42
CA PRO A 5 -3.35 4.65 -13.77
C PRO A 5 -4.60 4.67 -14.65
N GLU A 6 -5.32 3.55 -14.74
CA GLU A 6 -6.65 3.55 -15.36
C GLU A 6 -7.66 4.30 -14.47
N PRO A 7 -8.63 5.02 -15.06
CA PRO A 7 -9.68 5.69 -14.30
C PRO A 7 -10.41 4.70 -13.39
N GLY A 8 -10.49 5.01 -12.09
CA GLY A 8 -11.22 4.21 -11.09
C GLY A 8 -10.41 3.12 -10.39
N LEU A 9 -9.12 2.94 -10.69
CA LEU A 9 -8.25 2.06 -9.89
C LEU A 9 -7.91 2.72 -8.54
N ALA A 10 -8.07 1.96 -7.46
CA ALA A 10 -7.67 2.34 -6.10
C ALA A 10 -6.13 2.27 -5.89
N GLY A 11 -5.35 2.65 -6.90
CA GLY A 11 -3.88 2.60 -6.91
C GLY A 11 -3.27 2.95 -8.27
N LEU A 12 -1.93 2.89 -8.35
CA LEU A 12 -1.15 3.26 -9.55
C LEU A 12 -1.16 2.18 -10.66
N GLY A 13 -1.80 1.03 -10.43
CA GLY A 13 -1.73 -0.14 -11.29
C GLY A 13 -0.44 -0.95 -11.13
N ILE A 14 -0.34 -2.03 -11.92
CA ILE A 14 0.76 -3.00 -11.89
C ILE A 14 2.01 -2.35 -12.50
N HIS A 15 2.90 -1.87 -11.65
CA HIS A 15 4.16 -1.23 -12.04
C HIS A 15 5.35 -2.17 -11.80
N SER A 16 6.50 -1.83 -12.35
CA SER A 16 7.74 -2.58 -12.11
C SER A 16 8.60 -1.92 -11.03
N THR A 17 9.03 -2.73 -10.07
CA THR A 17 10.02 -2.37 -9.04
C THR A 17 11.19 -3.35 -9.11
N GLN A 18 12.36 -2.92 -8.66
CA GLN A 18 13.54 -3.77 -8.53
C GLN A 18 13.92 -3.82 -7.06
N ASP A 19 14.17 -5.02 -6.54
CA ASP A 19 14.70 -5.15 -5.18
C ASP A 19 16.22 -4.89 -5.14
N LEU A 20 16.78 -4.88 -3.93
CA LEU A 20 18.21 -4.62 -3.72
C LEU A 20 19.13 -5.70 -4.31
N ALA A 21 18.60 -6.90 -4.58
CA ALA A 21 19.33 -7.99 -5.24
C ALA A 21 19.23 -7.93 -6.78
N GLY A 22 18.53 -6.92 -7.31
CA GLY A 22 18.35 -6.73 -8.75
C GLY A 22 17.16 -7.51 -9.33
N GLN A 23 16.37 -8.21 -8.52
CA GLN A 23 15.21 -8.96 -9.00
C GLN A 23 14.07 -8.02 -9.37
N LEU A 24 13.53 -8.20 -10.58
CA LEU A 24 12.39 -7.45 -11.08
C LEU A 24 11.09 -8.02 -10.50
N ARG A 25 10.23 -7.15 -9.98
CA ARG A 25 8.91 -7.47 -9.44
C ARG A 25 7.85 -6.62 -10.11
N PHE A 26 6.66 -7.19 -10.29
CA PHE A 26 5.52 -6.50 -10.88
C PHE A 26 4.36 -6.48 -9.90
N GLY A 27 3.68 -5.34 -9.84
CA GLY A 27 2.52 -5.15 -8.98
C GLY A 27 2.59 -3.83 -8.22
N PRO A 28 1.83 -3.73 -7.11
CA PRO A 28 0.73 -4.64 -6.79
C PRO A 28 -0.48 -4.36 -7.71
N ASP A 29 -1.38 -5.32 -7.82
CA ASP A 29 -2.77 -5.02 -8.15
C ASP A 29 -3.52 -4.48 -6.92
N THR A 30 -4.82 -4.25 -7.05
CA THR A 30 -5.62 -3.70 -5.95
C THR A 30 -6.96 -4.43 -5.87
N GLU A 31 -7.27 -4.99 -4.71
CA GLU A 31 -8.57 -5.56 -4.38
C GLU A 31 -8.92 -5.23 -2.94
N TYR A 32 -10.21 -5.00 -2.67
CA TYR A 32 -10.71 -4.91 -1.31
C TYR A 32 -11.00 -6.32 -0.80
N VAL A 33 -10.56 -6.62 0.42
CA VAL A 33 -10.74 -7.90 1.08
C VAL A 33 -11.48 -7.71 2.41
N GLY A 34 -12.33 -8.67 2.77
CA GLY A 34 -13.02 -8.68 4.07
C GLY A 34 -12.23 -9.41 5.17
N GLU A 35 -11.22 -10.20 4.80
CA GLU A 35 -10.46 -11.06 5.71
C GLU A 35 -8.96 -10.91 5.45
N ILE A 36 -8.16 -11.15 6.49
CA ILE A 36 -6.70 -11.17 6.37
C ILE A 36 -6.27 -12.50 5.74
N ASP A 37 -6.02 -12.49 4.44
CA ASP A 37 -5.50 -13.62 3.68
C ASP A 37 -4.37 -13.17 2.74
N TYR A 38 -3.19 -13.78 2.90
CA TYR A 38 -2.00 -13.47 2.12
C TYR A 38 -1.68 -14.53 1.05
N ARG A 39 -2.56 -15.52 0.85
CA ARG A 39 -2.37 -16.53 -0.19
C ARG A 39 -2.45 -15.86 -1.57
N ILE A 40 -1.49 -16.19 -2.42
CA ILE A 40 -1.44 -15.65 -3.78
C ILE A 40 -2.37 -16.49 -4.65
N ASN A 41 -3.31 -15.85 -5.35
CA ASN A 41 -4.18 -16.51 -6.33
C ASN A 41 -3.45 -16.63 -7.68
N PRO A 42 -3.06 -17.85 -8.13
CA PRO A 42 -2.34 -18.03 -9.40
C PRO A 42 -3.16 -17.59 -10.62
N ALA A 43 -4.50 -17.55 -10.52
CA ALA A 43 -5.37 -17.12 -11.62
C ALA A 43 -5.13 -15.65 -12.03
N LYS A 44 -4.50 -14.83 -11.17
CA LYS A 44 -4.15 -13.44 -11.47
C LYS A 44 -3.02 -13.28 -12.49
N GLN A 45 -2.25 -14.34 -12.76
CA GLN A 45 -1.09 -14.29 -13.68
C GLN A 45 -1.45 -13.74 -15.06
N ALA A 46 -2.60 -14.18 -15.62
CA ALA A 46 -3.05 -13.70 -16.94
C ALA A 46 -3.32 -12.19 -16.94
N GLY A 47 -4.02 -11.68 -15.91
CA GLY A 47 -4.29 -10.24 -15.78
C GLY A 47 -3.01 -9.41 -15.60
N PHE A 48 -2.05 -9.92 -14.82
CA PHE A 48 -0.73 -9.29 -14.69
C PHE A 48 0.01 -9.24 -16.03
N ALA A 49 0.05 -10.35 -16.76
CA ALA A 49 0.72 -10.42 -18.05
C ALA A 49 0.16 -9.39 -19.04
N GLU A 50 -1.16 -9.28 -19.16
CA GLU A 50 -1.80 -8.31 -20.03
C GLU A 50 -1.51 -6.86 -19.61
N ALA A 51 -1.56 -6.57 -18.31
CA ALA A 51 -1.24 -5.22 -17.81
C ALA A 51 0.22 -4.83 -18.08
N ILE A 52 1.17 -5.76 -17.86
CA ILE A 52 2.61 -5.52 -18.05
C ILE A 52 2.97 -5.36 -19.52
N LYS A 53 2.38 -6.16 -20.43
CA LYS A 53 2.65 -6.09 -21.87
C LYS A 53 2.41 -4.71 -22.48
N ARG A 54 1.56 -3.87 -21.85
CA ARG A 54 1.32 -2.49 -22.29
C ARG A 54 2.56 -1.61 -22.26
N TYR A 55 3.48 -1.84 -21.34
CA TYR A 55 4.75 -1.10 -21.23
C TYR A 55 5.99 -1.99 -21.40
N PHE A 56 5.82 -3.31 -21.43
CA PHE A 56 6.88 -4.27 -21.70
C PHE A 56 6.38 -5.36 -22.68
N PRO A 57 6.22 -5.04 -23.98
CA PRO A 57 5.55 -5.92 -24.95
C PRO A 57 6.24 -7.26 -25.19
N SER A 58 7.55 -7.34 -24.96
CA SER A 58 8.35 -8.57 -25.11
C SER A 58 8.31 -9.48 -23.88
N LEU A 59 7.43 -9.22 -22.91
CA LEU A 59 7.25 -10.07 -21.74
C LEU A 59 6.88 -11.51 -22.16
N ASP A 60 7.70 -12.46 -21.72
CA ASP A 60 7.33 -13.88 -21.67
C ASP A 60 6.52 -14.15 -20.38
N SER A 61 5.21 -14.33 -20.53
CA SER A 61 4.30 -14.54 -19.40
C SER A 61 4.56 -15.83 -18.62
N THR A 62 5.25 -16.81 -19.23
CA THR A 62 5.59 -18.08 -18.56
C THR A 62 6.66 -17.89 -17.48
N ARG A 63 7.39 -16.78 -17.54
CA ARG A 63 8.42 -16.41 -16.55
C ARG A 63 7.87 -15.64 -15.36
N LEU A 64 6.57 -15.32 -15.34
CA LEU A 64 5.92 -14.74 -14.17
C LEU A 64 5.73 -15.83 -13.11
N SER A 65 6.38 -15.66 -11.96
CA SER A 65 6.18 -16.50 -10.79
C SER A 65 5.47 -15.72 -9.67
N PRO A 66 4.57 -16.36 -8.90
CA PRO A 66 4.03 -15.77 -7.68
C PRO A 66 5.14 -15.25 -6.75
N ALA A 67 4.96 -14.05 -6.19
CA ALA A 67 5.93 -13.43 -5.29
C ALA A 67 5.38 -13.33 -3.85
N TYR A 68 4.56 -12.33 -3.57
CA TYR A 68 3.93 -12.12 -2.26
C TYR A 68 2.64 -11.29 -2.41
N ALA A 69 1.83 -11.28 -1.35
CA ALA A 69 0.69 -10.39 -1.20
C ALA A 69 0.89 -9.47 0.02
N GLY A 70 0.19 -8.33 0.03
CA GLY A 70 0.17 -7.42 1.16
C GLY A 70 -1.20 -6.75 1.27
N ILE A 71 -1.60 -6.43 2.49
CA ILE A 71 -2.88 -5.77 2.79
C ILE A 71 -2.59 -4.37 3.30
N ARG A 72 -3.24 -3.37 2.71
CA ARG A 72 -3.12 -1.97 3.13
C ARG A 72 -4.14 -1.67 4.23
N PRO A 73 -3.77 -0.98 5.32
CA PRO A 73 -4.72 -0.54 6.34
C PRO A 73 -5.52 0.65 5.82
N LYS A 74 -6.57 0.40 5.03
CA LYS A 74 -7.43 1.44 4.44
C LYS A 74 -8.41 2.00 5.46
N LEU A 75 -8.63 3.31 5.43
CA LEU A 75 -9.72 3.99 6.17
C LEU A 75 -10.98 4.17 5.32
N SER A 76 -10.85 4.13 4.00
CA SER A 76 -11.95 4.28 3.04
C SER A 76 -12.32 2.93 2.43
N GLY A 77 -13.60 2.71 2.20
CA GLY A 77 -14.15 1.52 1.55
C GLY A 77 -14.15 1.60 0.00
N PRO A 78 -14.65 0.54 -0.66
CA PRO A 78 -14.85 0.53 -2.11
C PRO A 78 -15.72 1.70 -2.58
N GLY A 79 -15.23 2.49 -3.54
CA GLY A 79 -15.93 3.64 -4.10
C GLY A 79 -15.87 4.93 -3.27
N GLU A 80 -15.30 4.87 -2.07
CA GLU A 80 -15.09 6.06 -1.24
C GLU A 80 -13.80 6.80 -1.63
N PRO A 81 -13.72 8.12 -1.44
CA PRO A 81 -12.50 8.86 -1.71
C PRO A 81 -11.36 8.37 -0.80
N PRO A 82 -10.10 8.37 -1.28
CA PRO A 82 -8.95 8.05 -0.44
C PRO A 82 -8.90 8.98 0.79
N ALA A 83 -8.77 8.38 1.98
CA ALA A 83 -8.54 9.11 3.22
C ALA A 83 -7.05 9.36 3.44
N ASP A 84 -6.73 10.44 4.15
CA ASP A 84 -5.37 10.73 4.61
C ASP A 84 -5.01 9.85 5.83
N PHE A 85 -3.74 9.84 6.22
CA PHE A 85 -3.29 9.23 7.47
C PHE A 85 -4.04 9.84 8.66
N CYS A 86 -4.52 9.00 9.57
CA CYS A 86 -5.23 9.45 10.76
C CYS A 86 -4.38 9.18 12.00
N ILE A 87 -3.85 10.24 12.59
CA ILE A 87 -3.04 10.18 13.81
C ILE A 87 -3.81 10.88 14.94
N HIS A 88 -4.40 10.09 15.83
CA HIS A 88 -5.10 10.57 17.00
C HIS A 88 -4.13 10.98 18.11
N ARG A 89 -4.23 12.24 18.53
CA ARG A 89 -3.40 12.82 19.59
C ARG A 89 -3.74 12.23 20.97
N PRO A 90 -2.80 12.23 21.93
CA PRO A 90 -3.13 11.86 23.29
C PRO A 90 -4.26 12.75 23.84
N GLY A 91 -5.26 12.14 24.46
CA GLY A 91 -6.45 12.84 24.96
C GLY A 91 -7.61 12.99 23.97
N SER A 92 -7.39 12.80 22.66
CA SER A 92 -8.50 12.89 21.67
C SER A 92 -9.53 11.76 21.81
N SER A 93 -9.13 10.65 22.44
CA SER A 93 -9.95 9.47 22.72
C SER A 93 -10.56 9.46 24.12
N GLY A 94 -10.27 10.47 24.96
CA GLY A 94 -10.62 10.47 26.38
C GLY A 94 -9.79 9.50 27.24
N LEU A 95 -8.84 8.76 26.65
CA LEU A 95 -7.93 7.86 27.35
C LEU A 95 -6.54 8.51 27.50
N PRO A 96 -6.10 8.82 28.73
CA PRO A 96 -4.79 9.44 28.97
C PRO A 96 -3.65 8.60 28.40
N GLY A 97 -2.73 9.26 27.67
CA GLY A 97 -1.55 8.60 27.09
C GLY A 97 -1.80 7.72 25.86
N LEU A 98 -3.05 7.55 25.41
CA LEU A 98 -3.35 6.77 24.21
C LEU A 98 -3.12 7.59 22.94
N LEU A 99 -2.21 7.13 22.09
CA LEU A 99 -1.95 7.64 20.75
C LEU A 99 -2.22 6.51 19.74
N GLN A 100 -2.92 6.81 18.64
CA GLN A 100 -3.33 5.80 17.65
C GLN A 100 -3.04 6.29 16.24
N LEU A 101 -2.50 5.40 15.41
CA LEU A 101 -2.23 5.63 14.00
C LEU A 101 -3.11 4.69 13.18
N PHE A 102 -3.95 5.25 12.33
CA PHE A 102 -4.79 4.52 11.40
C PHE A 102 -4.50 4.97 9.97
N GLY A 103 -4.79 4.10 9.00
CA GLY A 103 -4.68 4.51 7.61
C GLY A 103 -3.26 4.61 7.08
N ILE A 104 -2.23 4.12 7.80
CA ILE A 104 -0.82 4.25 7.40
C ILE A 104 -0.50 3.27 6.25
N GLU A 105 -1.09 3.52 5.08
CA GLU A 105 -0.82 2.83 3.82
C GLU A 105 0.32 3.50 3.05
N SER A 106 0.44 3.30 1.73
CA SER A 106 1.44 4.02 0.93
C SER A 106 1.16 5.53 0.92
N PRO A 107 2.16 6.41 1.14
CA PRO A 107 3.62 6.15 1.20
C PRO A 107 4.21 6.04 2.62
N GLY A 108 3.58 5.27 3.51
CA GLY A 108 3.90 5.20 4.94
C GLY A 108 5.33 4.72 5.26
N LEU A 109 5.90 3.84 4.45
CA LEU A 109 7.33 3.47 4.61
C LEU A 109 8.24 4.68 4.36
N THR A 110 8.01 5.41 3.27
CA THR A 110 8.78 6.62 2.93
C THR A 110 8.58 7.71 3.98
N ALA A 111 7.36 7.85 4.51
CA ALA A 111 7.02 8.85 5.53
C ALA A 111 7.36 8.41 6.98
N SER A 112 7.90 7.20 7.18
CA SER A 112 8.02 6.59 8.52
C SER A 112 8.82 7.44 9.52
N LEU A 113 9.92 8.05 9.10
CA LEU A 113 10.72 8.92 9.96
C LEU A 113 9.98 10.20 10.35
N ALA A 114 9.33 10.86 9.38
CA ALA A 114 8.53 12.05 9.64
C ALA A 114 7.32 11.77 10.54
N ILE A 115 6.70 10.59 10.39
CA ILE A 115 5.65 10.11 11.31
C ILE A 115 6.24 9.93 12.71
N GLY A 116 7.43 9.36 12.84
CA GLY A 116 8.12 9.18 14.12
C GLY A 116 8.41 10.51 14.83
N ASP A 117 8.90 11.51 14.10
CA ASP A 117 9.14 12.86 14.64
C ASP A 117 7.83 13.49 15.11
N TYR A 118 6.78 13.43 14.29
CA TYR A 118 5.46 13.97 14.63
C TYR A 118 4.86 13.29 15.87
N VAL A 119 4.95 11.96 15.97
CA VAL A 119 4.50 11.22 17.16
C VAL A 119 5.30 11.60 18.40
N THR A 120 6.61 11.82 18.27
CA THR A 120 7.47 12.23 19.39
C THR A 120 7.07 13.60 19.93
N ASP A 121 6.76 14.56 19.05
CA ASP A 121 6.32 15.90 19.45
C ASP A 121 4.97 15.84 20.18
N LEU A 122 4.01 15.06 19.67
CA LEU A 122 2.71 14.85 20.34
C LEU A 122 2.85 14.25 21.75
N VAL A 123 3.80 13.33 21.95
CA VAL A 123 4.06 12.74 23.27
C VAL A 123 4.66 13.77 24.23
N ARG A 124 5.56 14.64 23.74
CA ARG A 124 6.18 15.70 24.54
C ARG A 124 5.19 16.76 24.99
N GLU A 125 4.25 17.14 24.14
CA GLU A 125 3.20 18.13 24.46
C GLU A 125 2.35 17.71 25.68
N VAL A 126 2.19 16.41 25.91
CA VAL A 126 1.36 15.86 27.01
C VAL A 126 2.17 15.56 28.26
N ALA A 127 3.50 15.47 28.15
CA ALA A 127 4.40 15.24 29.28
C ALA A 127 4.76 16.52 30.05
N VAL A 128 4.39 17.69 29.52
CA VAL A 128 4.52 19.02 30.15
C VAL A 128 3.19 19.43 30.77
#